data_AF-A0A9P5CHC1-F1
#
_entry.id   AF-A0A9P5CHC1-F1
#
_cell.length_a   1.000
_cell.length_b   1.000
_cell.length_c   1.000
_cell.angle_alpha   90.00
_cell.angle_beta   90.00
_cell.angle_gamma   90.00
#
_symmetry.space_group_name_H-M   'P 1'
#
loop_
_entity.id
_entity.type
_entity.pdbx_description
1 polymer ?
#
loop_
_entity_poly.entity_id
_entity_poly.type
_entity_poly.pdbx_seq_one_letter_code
_entity_poly.pdbx_strand_id
1 'polypeptide(L)'
;MKACSVVGTAASWRPILAAYLENMHHRVPFCSYVDILRTNEGEAEVQVMAHPARMQLIQLYMACAIGACVKQLIGAVSPAAQAHEFLERALALQAMLQGKEEVGLVDQAEITLWLVLYKLRTSYTNEVWSLIGSAMRAAIAADLHRERHYHDRMPPPEAERHCLLFWAVYTIERNVCWAMRRPFSLADYDIDVRLPTPLSHPACLQGNESNKYPNRPVDLRMFITSIRLACINSQVYVQAYRTGRDCVASDVLPLLEQMRELDVALPQCSAPDYEFLQLHINISVRMLIKPLLSTLYSSDSLTRSCLEAAGAVCRLFKRLRLNHSIGFSSPMIKSVFLGRNDYLVRAMET
;
A
#
# COMPACT_ATOMS: atom_id res chain seq x y z
N MET A 1 -21.78 -19.75 25.83
CA MET A 1 -21.11 -19.49 24.54
C MET A 1 -22.11 -19.77 23.42
N LYS A 2 -22.74 -18.74 22.85
CA LYS A 2 -23.58 -18.92 21.66
C LYS A 2 -22.65 -19.12 20.47
N ALA A 3 -22.88 -20.18 19.69
CA ALA A 3 -22.24 -20.37 18.40
C ALA A 3 -22.44 -19.09 17.57
N CYS A 4 -21.35 -18.50 17.12
CA CYS A 4 -21.39 -17.36 16.20
C CYS A 4 -21.78 -17.94 14.85
N SER A 5 -23.08 -17.97 14.55
CA SER A 5 -23.56 -18.36 13.23
C SER A 5 -23.00 -17.39 12.21
N VAL A 6 -22.39 -17.91 11.15
CA VAL A 6 -21.81 -17.13 10.06
C VAL A 6 -22.94 -16.38 9.37
N VAL A 7 -23.11 -15.09 9.70
CA VAL A 7 -24.04 -14.21 9.01
C VAL A 7 -23.41 -13.84 7.67
N GLY A 8 -23.68 -14.66 6.66
CA GLY A 8 -23.26 -14.48 5.27
C GLY A 8 -22.80 -15.80 4.63
N THR A 9 -23.41 -16.20 3.52
CA THR A 9 -22.90 -17.33 2.73
C THR A 9 -21.63 -16.90 1.99
N ALA A 10 -20.72 -17.83 1.70
CA ALA A 10 -19.51 -17.58 0.88
C ALA A 10 -19.80 -16.78 -0.42
N ALA A 11 -20.97 -17.01 -1.01
CA ALA A 11 -21.47 -16.29 -2.18
C ALA A 11 -21.71 -14.79 -1.92
N SER A 12 -22.18 -14.43 -0.73
CA SER A 12 -22.49 -13.03 -0.36
C SER A 12 -21.26 -12.14 -0.24
N TRP A 13 -20.08 -12.70 0.09
CA TRP A 13 -18.84 -11.94 0.26
C TRP A 13 -18.01 -11.81 -1.02
N ARG A 14 -18.32 -12.57 -2.07
CA ARG A 14 -17.59 -12.52 -3.36
C ARG A 14 -17.49 -11.10 -3.95
N PRO A 15 -18.56 -10.28 -4.01
CA PRO A 15 -18.45 -8.92 -4.54
C PRO A 15 -17.63 -7.98 -3.65
N ILE A 16 -17.53 -8.27 -2.35
CA ILE A 16 -16.73 -7.49 -1.40
C ILE A 16 -15.25 -7.84 -1.58
N LEU A 17 -14.93 -9.13 -1.67
CA LEU A 17 -13.59 -9.62 -1.93
C LEU A 17 -13.07 -9.16 -3.30
N ALA A 18 -13.91 -9.18 -4.35
CA ALA A 18 -13.53 -8.64 -5.66
C ALA A 18 -13.08 -7.18 -5.57
N ALA A 19 -13.83 -6.34 -4.83
CA ALA A 19 -13.45 -4.95 -4.62
C ALA A 19 -12.10 -4.81 -3.90
N TYR A 20 -11.80 -5.65 -2.90
CA TYR A 20 -10.48 -5.69 -2.26
C TYR A 20 -9.37 -6.10 -3.24
N LEU A 21 -9.59 -7.17 -4.02
CA LEU A 21 -8.57 -7.71 -4.92
C LEU A 21 -8.20 -6.70 -6.03
N GLU A 22 -9.21 -6.10 -6.65
CA GLU A 22 -9.03 -5.14 -7.76
C GLU A 22 -8.47 -3.79 -7.30
N ASN A 23 -8.83 -3.34 -6.10
CA ASN A 23 -8.45 -1.99 -5.65
C ASN A 23 -7.28 -1.95 -4.67
N MET A 24 -6.89 -3.08 -4.08
CA MET A 24 -5.85 -3.11 -3.06
C MET A 24 -4.83 -4.20 -3.31
N HIS A 25 -5.25 -5.46 -3.41
CA HIS A 25 -4.32 -6.58 -3.50
C HIS A 25 -3.37 -6.44 -4.70
N HIS A 26 -3.87 -6.02 -5.85
CA HIS A 26 -3.04 -5.78 -7.04
C HIS A 26 -1.91 -4.76 -6.84
N ARG A 27 -2.09 -3.80 -5.93
CA ARG A 27 -1.13 -2.74 -5.63
C ARG A 27 -0.20 -3.08 -4.47
N VAL A 28 -0.68 -3.90 -3.55
CA VAL A 28 0.06 -4.33 -2.35
C VAL A 28 -0.18 -5.84 -2.13
N PRO A 29 0.42 -6.72 -2.94
CA PRO A 29 0.18 -8.16 -2.92
C PRO A 29 1.05 -8.88 -1.89
N PHE A 30 0.85 -8.60 -0.59
CA PHE A 30 1.69 -9.15 0.49
C PHE A 30 1.25 -10.52 1.01
N CYS A 31 0.07 -11.00 0.60
CA CYS A 31 -0.53 -12.25 1.05
C CYS A 31 -1.10 -13.04 -0.12
N SER A 32 -1.29 -14.34 0.02
CA SER A 32 -1.88 -15.18 -1.04
C SER A 32 -3.39 -14.94 -1.16
N TYR A 33 -3.85 -14.34 -2.26
CA TYR A 33 -5.29 -14.20 -2.50
C TYR A 33 -6.00 -15.55 -2.70
N VAL A 34 -5.29 -16.56 -3.23
CA VAL A 34 -5.84 -17.92 -3.41
C VAL A 34 -6.23 -18.50 -2.06
N ASP A 35 -5.40 -18.30 -1.04
CA ASP A 35 -5.71 -18.80 0.30
C ASP A 35 -6.91 -18.05 0.90
N ILE A 36 -7.01 -16.73 0.73
CA ILE A 36 -8.20 -15.95 1.13
C ILE A 36 -9.48 -16.50 0.48
N LEU A 37 -9.42 -16.80 -0.83
CA LEU A 37 -10.55 -17.33 -1.57
C LEU A 37 -10.92 -18.74 -1.11
N ARG A 38 -9.94 -19.63 -0.89
CA ARG A 38 -10.18 -20.97 -0.34
C ARG A 38 -10.80 -20.90 1.06
N THR A 39 -10.31 -20.01 1.92
CA THR A 39 -10.90 -19.79 3.25
C THR A 39 -12.35 -19.30 3.16
N ASN A 40 -12.69 -18.51 2.14
CA ASN A 40 -14.07 -18.09 1.89
C ASN A 40 -14.95 -19.23 1.34
N GLU A 41 -14.43 -20.11 0.49
CA GLU A 41 -15.18 -21.23 -0.10
C GLU A 41 -15.35 -22.42 0.86
N GLY A 42 -14.47 -22.57 1.85
CA GLY A 42 -14.59 -23.61 2.87
C GLY A 42 -15.70 -23.32 3.88
N GLU A 43 -16.43 -24.36 4.29
CA GLU A 43 -17.19 -24.32 5.54
C GLU A 43 -16.17 -24.31 6.68
N ALA A 44 -15.89 -23.13 7.25
CA ALA A 44 -15.02 -22.98 8.43
C ALA A 44 -15.69 -23.53 9.71
N GLU A 45 -16.41 -24.65 9.60
CA GLU A 45 -16.84 -25.44 10.73
C GLU A 45 -15.79 -26.54 10.97
N VAL A 46 -15.36 -26.66 12.24
CA VAL A 46 -14.44 -27.69 12.76
C VAL A 46 -12.94 -27.37 12.65
N GLN A 47 -12.50 -26.26 13.26
CA GLN A 47 -11.41 -26.14 14.26
C GLN A 47 -10.81 -24.72 14.27
N VAL A 48 -11.48 -23.79 14.94
CA VAL A 48 -11.02 -22.40 15.26
C VAL A 48 -9.78 -22.38 16.21
N MET A 49 -9.12 -23.53 16.36
CA MET A 49 -8.21 -23.84 17.46
C MET A 49 -6.71 -23.78 17.08
N ALA A 50 -6.35 -23.92 15.81
CA ALA A 50 -4.94 -23.89 15.37
C ALA A 50 -4.51 -22.49 14.90
N HIS A 51 -3.26 -22.10 15.17
CA HIS A 51 -2.68 -20.81 14.77
C HIS A 51 -2.83 -20.51 13.26
N PRO A 52 -2.50 -21.43 12.32
CA PRO A 52 -2.62 -21.14 10.88
C PRO A 52 -4.06 -20.86 10.42
N ALA A 53 -5.03 -21.59 10.97
CA ALA A 53 -6.45 -21.39 10.65
C ALA A 53 -6.96 -20.02 11.13
N ARG A 54 -6.48 -19.55 12.28
CA ARG A 54 -6.81 -18.21 12.78
C ARG A 54 -6.23 -17.10 11.90
N MET A 55 -4.97 -17.24 11.47
CA MET A 55 -4.36 -16.26 10.56
C MET A 55 -5.13 -16.15 9.24
N GLN A 56 -5.51 -17.29 8.65
CA GLN A 56 -6.32 -17.32 7.42
C GLN A 56 -7.68 -16.61 7.59
N LEU A 57 -8.36 -16.84 8.72
CA LEU A 57 -9.61 -16.14 9.03
C LEU A 57 -9.41 -14.63 9.26
N ILE A 58 -8.31 -14.23 9.91
CA ILE A 58 -7.94 -12.81 10.06
C ILE A 58 -7.74 -12.18 8.67
N GLN A 59 -6.97 -12.82 7.78
CA GLN A 59 -6.75 -12.35 6.42
C GLN A 59 -8.08 -12.21 5.66
N LEU A 60 -8.96 -13.20 5.74
CA LEU A 60 -10.29 -13.17 5.10
C LEU A 60 -11.14 -12.00 5.62
N TYR A 61 -11.28 -11.87 6.95
CA TYR A 61 -12.09 -10.81 7.53
C TYR A 61 -11.50 -9.42 7.26
N MET A 62 -10.17 -9.26 7.29
CA MET A 62 -9.53 -7.99 6.94
C MET A 62 -9.70 -7.65 5.46
N ALA A 63 -9.60 -8.63 4.56
CA ALA A 63 -9.89 -8.46 3.14
C ALA A 63 -11.35 -8.02 2.91
N CYS A 64 -12.30 -8.66 3.59
CA CYS A 64 -13.72 -8.28 3.55
C CYS A 64 -13.97 -6.87 4.12
N ALA A 65 -13.36 -6.53 5.26
CA ALA A 65 -13.48 -5.20 5.87
C ALA A 65 -12.98 -4.10 4.93
N ILE A 66 -11.80 -4.30 4.34
CA ILE A 66 -11.20 -3.36 3.37
C ILE A 66 -12.04 -3.30 2.09
N GLY A 67 -12.49 -4.44 1.57
CA GLY A 67 -13.35 -4.51 0.39
C GLY A 67 -14.66 -3.75 0.57
N ALA A 68 -15.28 -3.85 1.75
CA ALA A 68 -16.49 -3.11 2.09
C ALA A 68 -16.24 -1.60 2.14
N CYS A 69 -15.11 -1.16 2.72
CA CYS A 69 -14.69 0.25 2.69
C CYS A 69 -14.44 0.73 1.25
N VAL A 70 -13.78 -0.06 0.40
CA VAL A 70 -13.56 0.29 -1.00
C VAL A 70 -14.89 0.49 -1.72
N LYS A 71 -15.85 -0.42 -1.55
CA LYS A 71 -17.19 -0.30 -2.16
C LYS A 71 -17.87 1.01 -1.76
N GLN A 72 -17.78 1.41 -0.49
CA GLN A 72 -18.32 2.70 -0.03
C GLN A 72 -17.60 3.88 -0.69
N LEU A 73 -16.27 3.84 -0.78
CA LEU A 73 -15.47 4.93 -1.38
C LEU A 73 -15.73 5.10 -2.88
N ILE A 74 -16.05 4.03 -3.60
CA ILE A 74 -16.42 4.08 -5.03
C ILE A 74 -17.93 4.36 -5.23
N GLY A 75 -18.70 4.59 -4.17
CA GLY A 75 -20.12 4.95 -4.25
C GLY A 75 -21.09 3.78 -4.42
N ALA A 76 -20.63 2.53 -4.24
CA ALA A 76 -21.50 1.37 -4.24
C ALA A 76 -22.23 1.23 -2.89
N VAL A 77 -23.49 0.76 -2.92
CA VAL A 77 -24.28 0.49 -1.71
C VAL A 77 -23.64 -0.66 -0.94
N SER A 78 -22.96 -0.33 0.15
CA SER A 78 -22.48 -1.29 1.16
C SER A 78 -22.72 -0.68 2.54
N PRO A 79 -23.36 -1.41 3.46
CA PRO A 79 -23.59 -0.89 4.81
C PRO A 79 -22.26 -0.60 5.52
N ALA A 80 -22.09 0.61 6.07
CA ALA A 80 -20.93 0.97 6.90
C ALA A 80 -20.71 -0.03 8.05
N ALA A 81 -21.81 -0.50 8.64
CA ALA A 81 -21.81 -1.52 9.69
C ALA A 81 -21.11 -2.83 9.27
N GLN A 82 -21.22 -3.22 8.00
CA GLN A 82 -20.64 -4.47 7.50
C GLN A 82 -19.10 -4.45 7.52
N ALA A 83 -18.50 -3.31 7.18
CA ALA A 83 -17.03 -3.17 7.24
C ALA A 83 -16.51 -3.25 8.69
N HIS A 84 -17.27 -2.69 9.64
CA HIS A 84 -16.93 -2.72 11.06
C HIS A 84 -17.07 -4.12 11.66
N GLU A 85 -18.15 -4.85 11.34
CA GLU A 85 -18.38 -6.22 11.80
C GLU A 85 -17.22 -7.17 11.40
N PHE A 86 -16.74 -7.07 10.16
CA PHE A 86 -15.57 -7.84 9.73
C PHE A 86 -14.30 -7.47 10.50
N LEU A 87 -14.07 -6.19 10.76
CA LEU A 87 -12.94 -5.74 11.58
C LEU A 87 -13.03 -6.31 13.00
N GLU A 88 -14.19 -6.24 13.66
CA GLU A 88 -14.39 -6.76 15.01
C GLU A 88 -14.09 -8.25 15.09
N ARG A 89 -14.52 -9.04 14.09
CA ARG A 89 -14.20 -10.47 14.00
C ARG A 89 -12.71 -10.73 13.87
N ALA A 90 -12.00 -9.97 13.02
CA ALA A 90 -10.55 -10.09 12.88
C ALA A 90 -9.81 -9.76 14.18
N LEU A 91 -10.19 -8.67 14.86
CA LEU A 91 -9.58 -8.26 16.13
C LEU A 91 -9.85 -9.27 17.26
N ALA A 92 -11.05 -9.86 17.30
CA ALA A 92 -11.37 -10.91 18.25
C ALA A 92 -10.45 -12.14 18.07
N LEU A 93 -10.17 -12.54 16.82
CA LEU A 93 -9.23 -13.63 16.53
C LEU A 93 -7.79 -13.25 16.88
N GLN A 94 -7.36 -12.02 16.60
CA GLN A 94 -6.05 -11.52 17.00
C GLN A 94 -5.85 -11.58 18.52
N ALA A 95 -6.85 -11.15 19.30
CA ALA A 95 -6.79 -11.19 20.76
C ALA A 95 -6.64 -12.63 21.29
N MET A 96 -7.23 -13.61 20.62
CA MET A 96 -7.08 -15.03 20.98
C MET A 96 -5.66 -15.56 20.71
N LEU A 97 -4.94 -15.01 19.73
CA LEU A 97 -3.55 -15.38 19.46
C LEU A 97 -2.63 -14.92 20.61
N GLN A 98 -2.80 -13.68 21.07
CA GLN A 98 -1.96 -13.09 22.14
C GLN A 98 -2.08 -13.79 23.50
N GLY A 99 -3.18 -14.51 23.75
CA GLY A 99 -3.46 -15.10 25.06
C GLY A 99 -2.93 -16.53 25.29
N LYS A 100 -2.35 -17.19 24.27
CA LYS A 100 -1.99 -18.62 24.35
C LYS A 100 -0.64 -19.00 23.75
N GLU A 101 -0.16 -18.26 22.74
CA GLU A 101 1.13 -18.47 22.06
C GLU A 101 1.72 -17.08 21.75
N GLU A 102 3.04 -16.88 21.84
CA GLU A 102 3.64 -15.65 21.33
C GLU A 102 3.39 -15.57 19.81
N VAL A 103 2.67 -14.53 19.38
CA VAL A 103 2.48 -14.25 17.95
C VAL A 103 3.85 -13.98 17.35
N GLY A 104 4.21 -14.74 16.31
CA GLY A 104 5.47 -14.53 15.60
C GLY A 104 5.57 -13.08 15.10
N LEU A 105 6.78 -12.51 15.13
CA LEU A 105 7.01 -11.12 14.71
C LEU A 105 6.56 -10.83 13.27
N VAL A 106 6.64 -11.84 12.38
CA VAL A 106 6.14 -11.76 11.01
C VAL A 106 4.61 -11.61 10.98
N ASP A 107 3.91 -12.41 11.77
CA ASP A 107 2.46 -12.37 11.88
C ASP A 107 1.99 -11.07 12.52
N GLN A 108 2.73 -10.55 13.50
CA GLN A 108 2.49 -9.23 14.08
C GLN A 108 2.64 -8.13 13.02
N ALA A 109 3.68 -8.17 12.19
CA ALA A 109 3.88 -7.20 11.11
C ALA A 109 2.72 -7.26 10.11
N GLU A 110 2.28 -8.47 9.72
CA GLU A 110 1.18 -8.66 8.77
C GLU A 110 -0.17 -8.17 9.32
N ILE A 111 -0.55 -8.59 10.52
CA ILE A 111 -1.81 -8.18 11.14
C ILE A 111 -1.85 -6.66 11.32
N THR A 112 -0.73 -6.06 11.73
CA THR A 112 -0.63 -4.60 11.88
C THR A 112 -0.73 -3.90 10.52
N LEU A 113 -0.11 -4.45 9.46
CA LEU A 113 -0.26 -3.92 8.10
C LEU A 113 -1.72 -3.95 7.65
N TRP A 114 -2.42 -5.08 7.81
CA TRP A 114 -3.86 -5.18 7.52
C TRP A 114 -4.67 -4.07 8.20
N LEU A 115 -4.42 -3.83 9.50
CA LEU A 115 -5.10 -2.79 10.27
C LEU A 115 -4.80 -1.39 9.74
N VAL A 116 -3.55 -1.10 9.39
CA VAL A 116 -3.16 0.17 8.76
C VAL A 116 -3.92 0.36 7.44
N LEU A 117 -4.01 -0.67 6.61
CA LEU A 117 -4.69 -0.61 5.31
C LEU A 117 -6.20 -0.37 5.45
N TYR A 118 -6.83 -0.92 6.48
CA TYR A 118 -8.21 -0.60 6.84
C TYR A 118 -8.34 0.85 7.31
N LYS A 119 -7.50 1.29 8.26
CA LYS A 119 -7.55 2.65 8.84
C LYS A 119 -7.35 3.71 7.76
N LEU A 120 -6.42 3.54 6.83
CA LEU A 120 -6.20 4.46 5.72
C LEU A 120 -7.48 4.77 4.90
N ARG A 121 -8.50 3.90 4.95
CA ARG A 121 -9.79 4.06 4.25
C ARG A 121 -10.91 4.62 5.12
N THR A 122 -10.78 4.56 6.44
CA THR A 122 -11.83 4.97 7.38
C THR A 122 -11.44 6.22 8.18
N SER A 123 -10.17 6.33 8.59
CA SER A 123 -9.66 7.47 9.34
C SER A 123 -8.16 7.70 9.09
N TYR A 124 -7.77 8.96 8.86
CA TYR A 124 -6.37 9.33 8.72
C TYR A 124 -5.92 10.19 9.89
N THR A 125 -5.49 9.52 10.95
CA THR A 125 -5.09 10.10 12.23
C THR A 125 -3.62 9.75 12.54
N ASN A 126 -3.05 10.34 13.60
CA ASN A 126 -1.72 9.98 14.10
C ASN A 126 -1.59 8.48 14.46
N GLU A 127 -2.71 7.81 14.75
CA GLU A 127 -2.76 6.37 15.01
C GLU A 127 -2.18 5.56 13.84
N VAL A 128 -2.47 5.95 12.59
CA VAL A 128 -1.98 5.29 11.38
C VAL A 128 -0.44 5.31 11.34
N TRP A 129 0.17 6.44 11.70
CA TRP A 129 1.63 6.57 11.74
C TRP A 129 2.25 5.69 12.84
N SER A 130 1.65 5.68 14.04
CA SER A 130 2.12 4.82 15.13
C SER A 130 2.01 3.33 14.77
N LEU A 131 0.91 2.92 14.14
CA LEU A 131 0.67 1.54 13.72
C LEU A 131 1.65 1.10 12.63
N ILE A 132 1.84 1.90 11.57
CA ILE A 132 2.76 1.51 10.49
C ILE A 132 4.22 1.45 10.98
N GLY A 133 4.62 2.35 11.88
CA GLY A 133 5.93 2.25 12.54
C GLY A 133 6.05 1.01 13.43
N SER A 134 4.95 0.54 14.04
CA SER A 134 4.94 -0.73 14.78
C SER A 134 5.08 -1.94 13.86
N ALA A 135 4.42 -1.94 12.69
CA ALA A 135 4.59 -2.98 11.68
C ALA A 135 6.04 -3.03 11.16
N MET A 136 6.64 -1.87 10.91
CA MET A 136 8.04 -1.78 10.49
C MET A 136 8.99 -2.30 11.56
N ARG A 137 8.80 -1.94 12.84
CA ARG A 137 9.62 -2.48 13.94
C ARG A 137 9.49 -4.00 14.08
N ALA A 138 8.29 -4.56 13.93
CA ALA A 138 8.10 -6.01 13.93
C ALA A 138 8.82 -6.68 12.75
N ALA A 139 8.76 -6.09 11.54
CA ALA A 139 9.49 -6.57 10.37
C ALA A 139 11.02 -6.49 10.54
N ILE A 140 11.53 -5.43 11.18
CA ILE A 140 12.95 -5.28 11.52
C ILE A 140 13.38 -6.35 12.53
N ALA A 141 12.60 -6.54 13.59
CA ALA A 141 12.89 -7.53 14.63
C ALA A 141 12.85 -8.97 14.09
N ALA A 142 12.04 -9.23 13.07
CA ALA A 142 12.00 -10.48 12.32
C ALA A 142 13.09 -10.59 11.23
N ASP A 143 14.03 -9.64 11.14
CA ASP A 143 15.09 -9.59 10.13
C ASP A 143 14.60 -9.52 8.66
N LEU A 144 13.33 -9.16 8.40
CA LEU A 144 12.77 -9.17 7.04
C LEU A 144 13.42 -8.16 6.07
N HIS A 145 14.10 -7.16 6.60
CA HIS A 145 14.88 -6.19 5.83
C HIS A 145 16.23 -6.74 5.36
N ARG A 146 16.62 -7.95 5.81
CA ARG A 146 17.92 -8.55 5.55
C ARG A 146 17.86 -9.76 4.63
N GLU A 147 18.68 -9.81 3.59
CA GLU A 147 18.75 -10.94 2.65
C GLU A 147 19.08 -12.27 3.37
N ARG A 148 19.90 -12.21 4.44
CA ARG A 148 20.25 -13.36 5.29
C ARG A 148 19.04 -14.10 5.89
N HIS A 149 17.89 -13.43 6.01
CA HIS A 149 16.65 -14.05 6.50
C HIS A 149 16.14 -15.12 5.54
N TYR A 150 16.37 -14.94 4.24
CA TYR A 150 15.77 -15.75 3.17
C TYR A 150 16.65 -16.92 2.72
N HIS A 151 17.96 -16.88 2.98
CA HIS A 151 18.89 -17.96 2.63
C HIS A 151 18.78 -19.15 3.60
N ASP A 152 18.55 -20.35 3.05
CA ASP A 152 18.62 -21.66 3.71
C ASP A 152 17.76 -21.85 4.99
N ARG A 153 16.90 -20.88 5.31
CA ARG A 153 16.05 -20.88 6.51
C ARG A 153 14.60 -21.30 6.27
N MET A 154 14.10 -21.18 5.03
CA MET A 154 12.69 -21.47 4.72
C MET A 154 12.46 -21.87 3.25
N PRO A 155 11.32 -22.53 2.95
CA PRO A 155 10.93 -22.85 1.58
C PRO A 155 10.72 -21.60 0.70
N PRO A 156 10.94 -21.68 -0.63
CA PRO A 156 10.83 -20.53 -1.53
C PRO A 156 9.48 -19.77 -1.49
N PRO A 157 8.30 -20.43 -1.39
CA PRO A 157 7.03 -19.71 -1.31
C PRO A 157 6.89 -18.88 -0.02
N GLU A 158 7.44 -19.36 1.09
CA GLU A 158 7.43 -18.66 2.37
C GLU A 158 8.40 -17.47 2.35
N ALA A 159 9.61 -17.68 1.82
CA ALA A 159 10.59 -16.61 1.60
C ALA A 159 10.00 -15.47 0.77
N GLU A 160 9.32 -15.79 -0.33
CA GLU A 160 8.70 -14.76 -1.16
C GLU A 160 7.58 -14.01 -0.43
N ARG A 161 6.73 -14.72 0.33
CA ARG A 161 5.68 -14.09 1.16
C ARG A 161 6.27 -13.07 2.14
N HIS A 162 7.35 -13.44 2.81
CA HIS A 162 8.05 -12.57 3.76
C HIS A 162 8.71 -11.37 3.05
N CYS A 163 9.26 -11.56 1.85
CA CYS A 163 9.80 -10.47 1.02
C CYS A 163 8.69 -9.50 0.60
N LEU A 164 7.56 -10.00 0.12
CA LEU A 164 6.41 -9.19 -0.27
C LEU A 164 5.83 -8.41 0.93
N LEU A 165 5.76 -9.04 2.11
CA LEU A 165 5.35 -8.38 3.34
C LEU A 165 6.27 -7.23 3.73
N PHE A 166 7.58 -7.44 3.74
CA PHE A 166 8.54 -6.38 4.04
C PHE A 166 8.35 -5.18 3.11
N TRP A 167 8.36 -5.42 1.79
CA TRP A 167 8.22 -4.35 0.82
C TRP A 167 6.86 -3.65 0.88
N ALA A 168 5.81 -4.34 1.34
CA ALA A 168 4.50 -3.75 1.53
C ALA A 168 4.49 -2.83 2.74
N VAL A 169 5.05 -3.28 3.87
CA VAL A 169 5.24 -2.45 5.07
C VAL A 169 6.10 -1.22 4.74
N TYR A 170 7.22 -1.41 4.04
CA TYR A 170 8.10 -0.35 3.57
C TYR A 170 7.35 0.68 2.72
N THR A 171 6.68 0.25 1.67
CA THR A 171 5.99 1.14 0.73
C THR A 171 4.88 1.93 1.42
N ILE A 172 4.10 1.30 2.30
CA ILE A 172 3.04 1.97 3.06
C ILE A 172 3.63 2.93 4.10
N GLU A 173 4.71 2.57 4.80
CA GLU A 173 5.39 3.46 5.74
C GLU A 173 5.91 4.71 5.03
N ARG A 174 6.61 4.55 3.90
CA ARG A 174 7.13 5.67 3.11
C ARG A 174 6.01 6.62 2.71
N ASN A 175 4.88 6.10 2.24
CA ASN A 175 3.73 6.91 1.86
C ASN A 175 3.10 7.66 3.05
N VAL A 176 2.93 7.00 4.20
CA VAL A 176 2.35 7.61 5.41
C VAL A 176 3.28 8.68 5.97
N CYS A 177 4.55 8.36 6.17
CA CYS A 177 5.55 9.29 6.68
C CYS A 177 5.75 10.48 5.74
N TRP A 178 5.79 10.24 4.43
CA TRP A 178 5.82 11.30 3.42
C TRP A 178 4.63 12.26 3.56
N ALA A 179 3.40 11.72 3.59
CA ALA A 179 2.19 12.51 3.69
C ALA A 179 2.03 13.24 5.04
N MET A 180 2.63 12.72 6.12
CA MET A 180 2.61 13.35 7.44
C MET A 180 3.85 14.22 7.74
N ARG A 181 4.84 14.28 6.83
CA ARG A 181 6.15 14.92 7.06
C ARG A 181 6.84 14.42 8.33
N ARG A 182 6.87 13.10 8.49
CA ARG A 182 7.49 12.42 9.64
C ARG A 182 8.68 11.59 9.16
N PRO A 183 9.71 11.39 10.01
CA PRO A 183 10.84 10.54 9.67
C PRO A 183 10.41 9.08 9.50
N PHE A 184 11.20 8.34 8.74
CA PHE A 184 11.05 6.90 8.52
C PHE A 184 11.65 6.09 9.67
N SER A 185 11.16 4.86 9.90
CA SER A 185 11.67 4.02 11.01
C SER A 185 12.97 3.27 10.66
N LEU A 186 13.23 3.04 9.37
CA LEU A 186 14.41 2.32 8.86
C LEU A 186 15.05 3.16 7.76
N ALA A 187 16.37 3.27 7.71
CA ALA A 187 17.06 3.96 6.62
C ALA A 187 17.28 3.00 5.43
N ASP A 188 17.28 3.54 4.21
CA ASP A 188 17.37 2.69 3.01
C ASP A 188 18.72 1.95 2.89
N TYR A 189 19.80 2.50 3.48
CA TYR A 189 21.11 1.85 3.49
C TYR A 189 21.21 0.65 4.44
N ASP A 190 20.25 0.46 5.34
CA ASP A 190 20.19 -0.69 6.26
C ASP A 190 19.48 -1.91 5.62
N ILE A 191 18.90 -1.72 4.43
CA ILE A 191 18.09 -2.70 3.70
C ILE A 191 18.96 -3.37 2.64
N ASP A 192 19.12 -4.70 2.72
CA ASP A 192 19.81 -5.48 1.68
C ASP A 192 18.93 -6.59 1.06
N VAL A 193 17.66 -6.69 1.47
CA VAL A 193 16.70 -7.61 0.85
C VAL A 193 16.46 -7.27 -0.63
N ARG A 194 16.44 -8.30 -1.48
CA ARG A 194 16.15 -8.14 -2.91
C ARG A 194 14.74 -7.64 -3.19
N LEU A 195 14.55 -7.00 -4.33
CA LEU A 195 13.20 -6.74 -4.85
C LEU A 195 12.50 -8.06 -5.22
N PRO A 196 11.15 -8.12 -5.14
CA PRO A 196 10.40 -9.25 -5.67
C PRO A 196 10.55 -9.32 -7.19
N THR A 197 10.36 -10.51 -7.77
CA THR A 197 10.41 -10.71 -9.23
C THR A 197 9.00 -10.66 -9.81
N PRO A 198 8.81 -10.28 -11.09
CA PRO A 198 7.46 -10.12 -11.68
C PRO A 198 6.51 -11.32 -11.51
N LEU A 199 7.05 -12.55 -11.50
CA LEU A 199 6.28 -13.80 -11.49
C LEU A 199 6.47 -14.64 -10.22
N SER A 200 7.12 -14.11 -9.17
CA SER A 200 7.38 -14.90 -7.95
C SER A 200 6.18 -15.00 -7.00
N HIS A 201 5.08 -14.27 -7.24
CA HIS A 201 3.95 -14.26 -6.30
C HIS A 201 3.45 -15.68 -5.97
N PRO A 202 3.21 -16.02 -4.68
CA PRO A 202 2.84 -17.39 -4.27
C PRO A 202 1.62 -17.96 -5.00
N ALA A 203 0.64 -17.12 -5.35
CA ALA A 203 -0.53 -17.55 -6.12
C ALA A 203 -0.19 -18.02 -7.56
N CYS A 204 0.88 -17.49 -8.17
CA CYS A 204 1.33 -17.90 -9.51
C CYS A 204 2.03 -19.28 -9.47
N LEU A 205 2.51 -19.70 -8.30
CA LEU A 205 3.15 -21.00 -8.09
C LEU A 205 2.13 -22.13 -7.87
N GLN A 206 0.88 -21.78 -7.52
CA GLN A 206 -0.22 -22.73 -7.28
C GLN A 206 -1.08 -22.85 -8.54
N GLY A 207 -0.63 -23.64 -9.52
CA GLY A 207 -1.31 -23.81 -10.81
C GLY A 207 -2.78 -24.27 -10.73
N ASN A 208 -3.58 -23.83 -11.72
CA ASN A 208 -4.94 -24.28 -12.10
C ASN A 208 -6.21 -23.74 -11.39
N GLU A 209 -6.13 -22.96 -10.30
CA GLU A 209 -7.34 -22.41 -9.63
C GLU A 209 -7.78 -21.00 -10.13
N SER A 210 -7.06 -20.42 -11.09
CA SER A 210 -7.26 -19.04 -11.58
C SER A 210 -8.59 -18.78 -12.32
N ASN A 211 -9.33 -19.83 -12.70
CA ASN A 211 -10.52 -19.71 -13.55
C ASN A 211 -11.82 -19.24 -12.85
N LYS A 212 -11.86 -19.11 -11.52
CA LYS A 212 -13.10 -18.77 -10.76
C LYS A 212 -13.31 -17.28 -10.48
N TYR A 213 -12.28 -16.45 -10.61
CA TYR A 213 -12.29 -15.01 -10.36
C TYR A 213 -11.63 -14.31 -11.56
N PRO A 214 -11.92 -13.03 -11.86
CA PRO A 214 -11.46 -12.40 -13.10
C PRO A 214 -9.95 -12.65 -13.33
N ASN A 215 -9.70 -13.34 -14.44
CA ASN A 215 -8.46 -13.99 -14.87
C ASN A 215 -7.29 -13.00 -15.03
N ARG A 216 -6.68 -12.56 -13.94
CA ARG A 216 -5.39 -11.85 -14.02
C ARG A 216 -4.40 -12.49 -13.04
N PRO A 217 -3.39 -13.25 -13.51
CA PRO A 217 -2.29 -13.64 -12.65
C PRO A 217 -1.70 -12.37 -12.00
N VAL A 218 -1.37 -12.46 -10.71
CA VAL A 218 -0.80 -11.32 -9.98
C VAL A 218 0.54 -10.98 -10.59
N ASP A 219 0.57 -9.85 -11.30
CA ASP A 219 1.76 -9.30 -11.91
C ASP A 219 2.41 -8.32 -10.94
N LEU A 220 3.55 -8.71 -10.39
CA LEU A 220 4.24 -7.91 -9.38
C LEU A 220 4.89 -6.66 -9.97
N ARG A 221 4.90 -6.44 -11.29
CA ARG A 221 5.49 -5.24 -11.90
C ARG A 221 4.91 -3.94 -11.34
N MET A 222 3.60 -3.90 -11.09
CA MET A 222 2.94 -2.75 -10.46
C MET A 222 3.50 -2.45 -9.07
N PHE A 223 3.67 -3.49 -8.27
CA PHE A 223 4.19 -3.39 -6.92
C PHE A 223 5.69 -3.05 -6.92
N ILE A 224 6.48 -3.67 -7.79
CA ILE A 224 7.91 -3.38 -8.00
C ILE A 224 8.11 -1.90 -8.37
N THR A 225 7.31 -1.36 -9.29
CA THR A 225 7.36 0.06 -9.65
C THR A 225 6.99 0.95 -8.47
N SER A 226 6.00 0.56 -7.66
CA SER A 226 5.60 1.29 -6.46
C SER A 226 6.71 1.30 -5.39
N ILE A 227 7.42 0.18 -5.22
CA ILE A 227 8.59 0.08 -4.33
C ILE A 227 9.71 1.01 -4.81
N ARG A 228 10.04 0.97 -6.10
CA ARG A 228 11.07 1.84 -6.69
C ARG A 228 10.74 3.31 -6.50
N LEU A 229 9.49 3.70 -6.75
CA LEU A 229 9.04 5.07 -6.50
C LEU A 229 9.14 5.44 -5.00
N ALA A 230 8.82 4.52 -4.10
CA ALA A 230 8.97 4.74 -2.66
C ALA A 230 10.44 4.92 -2.24
N CYS A 231 11.38 4.20 -2.85
CA CYS A 231 12.82 4.41 -2.64
C CYS A 231 13.30 5.77 -3.16
N ILE A 232 12.85 6.20 -4.35
CA ILE A 232 13.17 7.55 -4.85
C ILE A 232 12.60 8.59 -3.90
N ASN A 233 11.33 8.47 -3.50
CA ASN A 233 10.68 9.38 -2.55
C ASN A 233 11.39 9.42 -1.19
N SER A 234 11.90 8.29 -0.72
CA SER A 234 12.71 8.24 0.50
C SER A 234 13.97 9.11 0.37
N GLN A 235 14.68 9.03 -0.76
CA GLN A 235 15.82 9.89 -1.06
C GLN A 235 15.42 11.37 -1.16
N VAL A 236 14.30 11.69 -1.80
CA VAL A 236 13.77 13.07 -1.84
C VAL A 236 13.57 13.60 -0.42
N TYR A 237 13.01 12.78 0.48
CA TYR A 237 12.73 13.21 1.85
C TYR A 237 14.03 13.58 2.58
N VAL A 238 15.03 12.72 2.46
CA VAL A 238 16.33 12.90 3.13
C VAL A 238 17.15 14.03 2.51
N GLN A 239 17.07 14.26 1.20
CA GLN A 239 17.90 15.26 0.52
C GLN A 239 17.24 16.65 0.45
N ALA A 240 15.96 16.71 0.06
CA ALA A 240 15.26 17.96 -0.22
C ALA A 240 14.48 18.52 0.98
N TYR A 241 14.21 17.70 2.00
CA TYR A 241 13.43 18.08 3.19
C TYR A 241 14.21 17.93 4.51
N ARG A 242 15.53 17.77 4.46
CA ARG A 242 16.37 17.74 5.65
C ARG A 242 16.43 19.08 6.38
N THR A 243 16.62 19.02 7.68
CA THR A 243 16.86 20.20 8.51
C THR A 243 18.30 20.70 8.38
N GLY A 244 18.50 22.00 8.51
CA GLY A 244 19.84 22.60 8.60
C GLY A 244 20.57 22.83 7.26
N ARG A 245 19.92 22.56 6.11
CA ARG A 245 20.44 22.93 4.79
C ARG A 245 19.28 23.17 3.83
N ASP A 246 19.32 24.29 3.12
CA ASP A 246 18.36 24.57 2.06
C ASP A 246 18.54 23.62 0.87
N CYS A 247 17.42 23.26 0.27
CA CYS A 247 17.42 22.47 -0.96
C CYS A 247 17.95 23.31 -2.12
N VAL A 248 18.81 22.74 -2.96
CA VAL A 248 19.31 23.38 -4.18
C VAL A 248 19.00 22.53 -5.41
N ALA A 249 19.06 23.13 -6.60
CA ALA A 249 18.76 22.44 -7.86
C ALA A 249 19.61 21.17 -8.07
N SER A 250 20.86 21.15 -7.62
CA SER A 250 21.73 19.96 -7.74
C SER A 250 21.28 18.77 -6.86
N ASP A 251 20.49 19.01 -5.81
CA ASP A 251 19.87 17.93 -5.02
C ASP A 251 18.65 17.34 -5.75
N VAL A 252 17.98 18.15 -6.59
CA VAL A 252 16.72 17.79 -7.23
C VAL A 252 16.91 17.12 -8.59
N LEU A 253 17.83 17.62 -9.40
CA LEU A 253 18.00 17.17 -10.79
C LEU A 253 18.27 15.67 -10.93
N PRO A 254 19.16 15.04 -10.12
CA PRO A 254 19.40 13.59 -10.22
C PRO A 254 18.16 12.76 -9.87
N LEU A 255 17.40 13.18 -8.86
CA LEU A 255 16.18 12.48 -8.42
C LEU A 255 15.05 12.65 -9.45
N LEU A 256 14.99 13.81 -10.11
CA LEU A 256 14.05 14.06 -11.19
C LEU A 256 14.33 13.16 -12.39
N GLU A 257 15.61 12.93 -12.71
CA GLU A 257 15.99 12.02 -13.78
C GLU A 257 15.64 10.57 -13.45
N GLN A 258 15.90 10.11 -12.21
CA GLN A 258 15.45 8.79 -11.76
C GLN A 258 13.92 8.61 -11.87
N MET A 259 13.14 9.67 -11.57
CA MET A 259 11.68 9.62 -11.76
C MET A 259 11.27 9.54 -13.23
N ARG A 260 11.98 10.22 -14.14
CA ARG A 260 11.74 10.14 -15.60
C ARG A 260 12.09 8.77 -16.15
N GLU A 261 13.21 8.21 -15.75
CA GLU A 261 13.61 6.84 -16.10
C GLU A 261 12.54 5.84 -15.64
N LEU A 262 12.01 6.02 -14.42
CA LEU A 262 10.93 5.18 -13.90
C LEU A 262 9.62 5.35 -14.68
N ASP A 263 9.28 6.57 -15.12
CA ASP A 263 8.08 6.87 -15.92
C ASP A 263 8.16 6.21 -17.32
N VAL A 264 9.34 6.24 -17.95
CA VAL A 264 9.59 5.56 -19.23
C VAL A 264 9.53 4.03 -19.06
N ALA A 265 10.01 3.52 -17.92
CA ALA A 265 10.04 2.09 -17.60
C ALA A 265 8.74 1.56 -16.96
N LEU A 266 7.65 2.33 -16.97
CA LEU A 266 6.37 1.88 -16.43
C LEU A 266 5.91 0.58 -17.12
N PRO A 267 5.34 -0.36 -16.37
CA PRO A 267 4.81 -1.58 -16.96
C PRO A 267 3.65 -1.23 -17.92
N GLN A 268 3.63 -1.90 -19.07
CA GLN A 268 2.50 -1.86 -20.00
C GLN A 268 1.29 -2.55 -19.35
N CYS A 269 0.54 -1.79 -18.57
CA CYS A 269 -0.69 -2.21 -17.90
C CYS A 269 -1.86 -1.36 -18.39
N SER A 270 -3.07 -1.92 -18.34
CA SER A 270 -4.29 -1.17 -18.66
C SER A 270 -4.64 -0.17 -17.57
N ALA A 271 -5.47 0.83 -17.91
CA ALA A 271 -6.18 1.59 -16.89
C ALA A 271 -7.03 0.64 -16.00
N PRO A 272 -7.22 0.95 -14.71
CA PRO A 272 -6.79 2.17 -14.01
C PRO A 272 -5.36 2.09 -13.43
N ASP A 273 -4.66 0.97 -13.58
CA ASP A 273 -3.37 0.73 -12.93
C ASP A 273 -2.26 1.65 -13.45
N TYR A 274 -2.18 1.80 -14.77
CA TYR A 274 -1.21 2.72 -15.38
C TYR A 274 -1.43 4.16 -14.92
N GLU A 275 -2.68 4.61 -14.91
CA GLU A 275 -3.07 5.96 -14.47
C GLU A 275 -2.77 6.19 -12.99
N PHE A 276 -2.86 5.14 -12.16
CA PHE A 276 -2.49 5.18 -10.76
C PHE A 276 -0.99 5.44 -10.57
N LEU A 277 -0.12 4.72 -11.30
CA LEU A 277 1.33 4.93 -11.22
C LEU A 277 1.72 6.32 -11.72
N GLN A 278 1.16 6.75 -12.85
CA GLN A 278 1.40 8.09 -13.38
C GLN A 278 0.98 9.18 -12.38
N LEU A 279 -0.18 9.00 -11.71
CA LEU A 279 -0.64 9.94 -10.69
C LEU A 279 0.40 10.07 -9.57
N HIS A 280 0.93 8.94 -9.07
CA HIS A 280 1.91 8.92 -7.99
C HIS A 280 3.28 9.48 -8.41
N ILE A 281 3.74 9.21 -9.63
CA ILE A 281 4.97 9.83 -10.16
C ILE A 281 4.80 11.35 -10.23
N ASN A 282 3.70 11.86 -10.78
CA ASN A 282 3.48 13.30 -10.90
C ASN A 282 3.32 13.99 -9.53
N ILE A 283 2.71 13.32 -8.55
CA ILE A 283 2.71 13.80 -7.15
C ILE A 283 4.15 13.91 -6.63
N SER A 284 4.97 12.89 -6.89
CA SER A 284 6.36 12.82 -6.43
C SER A 284 7.23 13.90 -7.07
N VAL A 285 7.08 14.16 -8.38
CA VAL A 285 7.77 15.26 -9.09
C VAL A 285 7.45 16.63 -8.48
N ARG A 286 6.16 16.92 -8.24
CA ARG A 286 5.74 18.18 -7.61
C ARG A 286 6.36 18.35 -6.24
N MET A 287 6.36 17.27 -5.47
CA MET A 287 6.89 17.27 -4.12
C MET A 287 8.42 17.43 -4.11
N LEU A 288 9.13 16.79 -5.02
CA LEU A 288 10.57 16.96 -5.21
C LEU A 288 10.95 18.42 -5.53
N ILE A 289 10.20 19.08 -6.41
CA ILE A 289 10.52 20.46 -6.85
C ILE A 289 10.03 21.52 -5.87
N LYS A 290 8.99 21.22 -5.08
CA LYS A 290 8.31 22.18 -4.18
C LYS A 290 9.26 23.02 -3.31
N PRO A 291 10.33 22.48 -2.69
CA PRO A 291 11.26 23.27 -1.87
C PRO A 291 11.97 24.40 -2.64
N LEU A 292 12.13 24.27 -3.96
CA LEU A 292 12.83 25.25 -4.79
C LEU A 292 11.92 26.34 -5.35
N LEU A 293 10.59 26.16 -5.32
CA LEU A 293 9.68 27.06 -6.03
C LEU A 293 9.74 28.52 -5.59
N SER A 294 10.11 28.80 -4.32
CA SER A 294 10.27 30.17 -3.83
C SER A 294 11.55 30.85 -4.31
N THR A 295 12.52 30.09 -4.82
CA THR A 295 13.82 30.61 -5.27
C THR A 295 13.98 30.57 -6.79
N LEU A 296 13.08 29.89 -7.50
CA LEU A 296 13.12 29.73 -8.95
C LEU A 296 12.33 30.85 -9.65
N TYR A 297 12.81 31.25 -10.84
CA TYR A 297 12.05 32.12 -11.73
C TYR A 297 10.91 31.36 -12.43
N SER A 298 9.88 32.09 -12.86
CA SER A 298 8.73 31.51 -13.57
C SER A 298 9.09 30.86 -14.91
N SER A 299 10.20 31.28 -15.54
CA SER A 299 10.74 30.73 -16.78
C SER A 299 11.60 29.47 -16.59
N ASP A 300 11.91 29.10 -15.35
CA ASP A 300 12.77 27.96 -15.04
C ASP A 300 12.14 26.64 -15.49
N SER A 301 12.98 25.74 -16.02
CA SER A 301 12.56 24.41 -16.48
C SER A 301 11.90 23.58 -15.37
N LEU A 302 12.37 23.70 -14.13
CA LEU A 302 11.81 23.00 -12.96
C LEU A 302 10.44 23.56 -12.59
N THR A 303 10.26 24.88 -12.66
CA THR A 303 8.94 25.50 -12.48
C THR A 303 7.94 24.96 -13.51
N ARG A 304 8.35 24.88 -14.78
CA ARG A 304 7.52 24.29 -15.85
C ARG A 304 7.18 22.83 -15.57
N SER A 305 8.16 22.00 -15.24
CA SER A 305 7.93 20.58 -14.92
C SER A 305 6.99 20.40 -13.72
N CYS A 306 7.09 21.25 -12.69
CA CYS A 306 6.18 21.21 -11.55
C CYS A 306 4.74 21.58 -11.95
N LEU A 307 4.56 22.59 -12.82
CA LEU A 307 3.25 23.00 -13.33
C LEU A 307 2.61 21.91 -14.21
N GLU A 308 3.39 21.30 -15.11
CA GLU A 308 2.95 20.19 -15.95
C GLU A 308 2.49 19.01 -15.09
N ALA A 309 3.29 18.63 -14.09
CA ALA A 309 2.95 17.57 -13.15
C ALA A 309 1.69 17.90 -12.33
N ALA A 310 1.52 19.14 -11.88
CA ALA A 310 0.29 19.59 -11.21
C ALA A 310 -0.94 19.46 -12.12
N GLY A 311 -0.82 19.85 -13.39
CA GLY A 311 -1.88 19.66 -14.38
C GLY A 311 -2.22 18.19 -14.62
N ALA A 312 -1.19 17.33 -14.72
CA ALA A 312 -1.36 15.89 -14.87
C ALA A 312 -2.08 15.26 -13.67
N VAL A 313 -1.67 15.61 -12.44
CA VAL A 313 -2.34 15.15 -11.20
C VAL A 313 -3.83 15.50 -11.22
N CYS A 314 -4.18 16.74 -11.55
CA CYS A 314 -5.58 17.17 -11.62
C CYS A 314 -6.39 16.38 -12.66
N ARG A 315 -5.84 16.16 -13.85
CA ARG A 315 -6.51 15.40 -14.93
C ARG A 315 -6.68 13.93 -14.56
N LEU A 316 -5.63 13.27 -14.08
CA LEU A 316 -5.63 11.86 -13.69
C LEU A 316 -6.56 11.61 -12.51
N PHE A 317 -6.50 12.45 -11.46
CA PHE A 317 -7.40 12.36 -10.32
C PHE A 317 -8.86 12.51 -10.74
N LYS A 318 -9.18 13.50 -11.60
CA LYS A 318 -10.54 13.69 -12.12
C LYS A 318 -11.02 12.44 -12.86
N ARG A 319 -10.20 11.87 -13.75
CA ARG A 319 -10.54 10.68 -14.54
C ARG A 319 -10.79 9.46 -13.65
N LEU A 320 -9.84 9.14 -12.77
CA LEU A 320 -9.93 8.00 -11.85
C LEU A 320 -11.14 8.11 -10.91
N ARG A 321 -11.48 9.33 -10.47
CA ARG A 321 -12.66 9.57 -9.61
C ARG A 321 -13.97 9.46 -10.37
N LEU A 322 -14.07 10.04 -11.57
CA LEU A 322 -15.29 9.97 -12.39
C LEU A 322 -15.60 8.54 -12.84
N ASN A 323 -14.57 7.74 -13.10
CA ASN A 323 -14.73 6.35 -13.51
C ASN A 323 -14.96 5.40 -12.33
N HIS A 324 -15.06 5.91 -11.09
CA HIS A 324 -15.21 5.13 -9.86
C HIS A 324 -14.18 3.99 -9.74
N SER A 325 -13.02 4.13 -10.36
CA SER A 325 -12.08 3.02 -10.58
C SER A 325 -11.15 2.78 -9.40
N ILE A 326 -11.02 3.76 -8.49
CA ILE A 326 -10.16 3.69 -7.30
C ILE A 326 -10.85 4.39 -6.13
N GLY A 327 -10.96 3.67 -5.00
CA GLY A 327 -11.33 4.27 -3.72
C GLY A 327 -10.20 5.14 -3.17
N PHE A 328 -10.31 6.46 -3.28
CA PHE A 328 -9.30 7.40 -2.80
C PHE A 328 -9.28 7.47 -1.27
N SER A 329 -8.13 7.13 -0.67
CA SER A 329 -7.90 7.33 0.76
C SER A 329 -7.73 8.81 1.10
N SER A 330 -8.02 9.19 2.34
CA SER A 330 -7.80 10.57 2.83
C SER A 330 -6.37 11.09 2.56
N PRO A 331 -5.28 10.33 2.79
CA PRO A 331 -3.93 10.78 2.42
C PRO A 331 -3.73 11.01 0.93
N MET A 332 -4.33 10.18 0.07
CA MET A 332 -4.24 10.35 -1.38
C MET A 332 -4.93 11.64 -1.81
N ILE A 333 -6.12 11.92 -1.28
CA ILE A 333 -6.82 13.20 -1.47
C ILE A 333 -5.93 14.36 -1.01
N LYS A 334 -5.34 14.28 0.19
CA LYS A 334 -4.42 15.31 0.69
C LYS A 334 -3.24 15.52 -0.25
N SER A 335 -2.59 14.47 -0.77
CA SER A 335 -1.45 14.62 -1.70
C SER A 335 -1.82 15.31 -3.03
N VAL A 336 -3.05 15.13 -3.50
CA VAL A 336 -3.58 15.84 -4.68
C VAL A 336 -3.76 17.33 -4.34
N PHE A 337 -4.38 17.64 -3.21
CA PHE A 337 -4.76 19.02 -2.84
C PHE A 337 -3.70 19.81 -2.05
N LEU A 338 -2.61 19.20 -1.56
CA LEU A 338 -1.47 19.87 -0.90
C LEU A 338 -0.65 20.79 -1.84
N GLY A 339 -1.13 21.00 -3.07
CA GLY A 339 -0.73 22.11 -3.94
C GLY A 339 -1.47 23.42 -3.67
N ARG A 340 -2.52 23.43 -2.84
CA ARG A 340 -3.39 24.60 -2.68
C ARG A 340 -3.17 25.45 -1.43
N ASN A 341 -2.23 25.09 -0.55
CA ASN A 341 -1.87 25.94 0.59
C ASN A 341 -0.50 26.60 0.36
N ASP A 342 -0.58 27.91 0.10
CA ASP A 342 0.35 29.02 0.39
C ASP A 342 1.40 29.49 -0.63
N TYR A 343 1.74 28.75 -1.69
CA TYR A 343 2.85 29.20 -2.59
C TYR A 343 2.45 29.49 -4.04
N LEU A 344 1.46 28.79 -4.62
CA LEU A 344 1.07 29.03 -6.02
C LEU A 344 0.25 30.32 -6.22
N VAL A 345 -0.42 30.82 -5.19
CA VAL A 345 -1.12 32.11 -5.25
C VAL A 345 -0.11 33.26 -5.26
N ARG A 346 0.97 33.17 -4.46
CA ARG A 346 2.03 34.19 -4.45
C ARG A 346 2.84 34.27 -5.74
N ALA A 347 3.11 33.13 -6.39
CA ALA A 347 3.86 33.10 -7.66
C ALA A 347 3.06 33.57 -8.89
N MET A 348 1.75 33.79 -8.75
CA MET A 348 0.91 34.41 -9.79
C MET A 348 0.57 35.87 -9.49
N GLU A 349 0.96 36.37 -8.32
CA GLU A 349 0.75 37.76 -7.85
C GLU A 349 2.04 38.61 -7.87
N THR A 350 3.17 38.02 -8.29
CA THR A 350 4.46 38.68 -8.57
C THR A 350 4.89 38.39 -9.98
#